data_AF-A0A832ZHA0-F1
#
_entry.id   AF-A0A832ZHA0-F1
#
_cell.length_a   1.000
_cell.length_b   1.000
_cell.length_c   1.000
_cell.angle_alpha   90.00
_cell.angle_beta   90.00
_cell.angle_gamma   90.00
#
_symmetry.space_group_name_H-M   'P 1'
#
loop_
_entity.id
_entity.type
_entity.pdbx_description
1 polymer ?
#
loop_
_entity_poly.entity_id
_entity_poly.type
_entity_poly.pdbx_seq_one_letter_code
_entity_poly.pdbx_strand_id
1 'polypeptide(L)' 'MKILRFLGVVSIIFILGACGCINTQKIEGSHTETLNTLKVIDLYNREVEVPEKVERIVCCGPG' A
#
# COMPACT_ATOMS: atom_id res chain seq x y z
N MET A 1 26.81 -23.51 24.87
CA MET A 1 26.67 -22.47 23.81
C MET A 1 25.57 -22.76 22.78
N LYS A 2 24.50 -23.52 23.11
CA LYS A 2 23.39 -23.81 22.16
C LYS A 2 22.19 -22.88 22.38
N ILE A 3 21.85 -22.53 23.62
CA ILE A 3 20.73 -21.63 24.00
C ILE A 3 20.85 -20.23 23.39
N LEU A 4 22.06 -19.66 23.34
CA LEU A 4 22.27 -18.29 22.82
C LEU A 4 21.91 -18.17 21.34
N ARG A 5 22.06 -19.26 20.56
CA ARG A 5 21.65 -19.32 19.15
C ARG A 5 20.14 -19.38 18.99
N PHE A 6 19.44 -20.05 19.91
CA PHE A 6 17.97 -20.11 19.89
C PHE A 6 17.32 -18.77 20.25
N LEU A 7 17.87 -18.01 21.21
CA LEU A 7 17.36 -16.67 21.53
C LEU A 7 17.46 -15.70 20.34
N GLY A 8 18.54 -15.79 19.56
CA GLY A 8 18.72 -14.96 18.36
C GLY A 8 17.65 -15.22 17.29
N VAL A 9 17.28 -16.49 17.07
CA VAL A 9 16.25 -16.86 16.10
C VAL A 9 14.86 -16.38 16.54
N VAL A 10 14.54 -16.48 17.83
CA VAL A 10 13.26 -15.99 18.38
C VAL A 10 13.10 -14.48 18.22
N SER A 11 14.20 -13.71 18.36
CA SER A 11 14.19 -12.26 18.16
C SER A 11 13.85 -11.86 16.71
N ILE A 12 14.31 -12.62 15.71
CA ILE A 12 14.07 -12.31 14.30
C ILE A 12 12.60 -12.53 13.93
N ILE A 13 11.96 -13.57 14.48
CA ILE A 13 10.54 -13.89 14.26
C ILE A 13 9.63 -12.80 14.83
N PHE A 14 9.97 -12.25 16.00
CA PHE A 14 9.21 -11.14 16.61
C PHE A 14 9.30 -9.85 15.79
N ILE A 15 10.47 -9.55 15.22
CA ILE A 15 10.66 -8.36 14.37
C ILE A 15 9.83 -8.50 13.09
N LEU A 16 9.77 -9.68 12.47
CA LEU A 16 8.93 -9.91 11.28
C LEU A 16 7.43 -9.82 11.60
N GLY A 17 7.00 -10.25 12.79
CA GLY A 17 5.62 -10.13 13.25
C GLY A 17 5.20 -8.69 13.57
N ALA A 18 6.11 -7.87 14.12
CA ALA A 18 5.86 -6.46 14.44
C ALA A 18 6.06 -5.52 13.23
N CYS A 19 6.87 -5.89 12.25
CA CYS A 19 7.15 -5.09 11.05
C CYS A 19 6.00 -5.08 10.03
N GLY A 20 4.85 -5.70 10.33
CA GLY A 20 3.68 -5.66 9.44
C GLY A 20 3.91 -6.30 8.07
N CYS A 21 4.95 -7.12 7.92
CA CYS A 21 5.29 -7.79 6.67
C CYS A 21 4.43 -9.05 6.43
N ILE A 22 3.46 -9.30 7.29
CA ILE A 22 2.25 -10.02 6.90
C ILE A 22 1.34 -8.93 6.35
N ASN A 23 1.42 -8.77 5.03
CA ASN A 23 0.41 -8.09 4.27
C ASN A 23 -0.90 -8.88 4.47
N THR A 24 -1.61 -8.59 5.56
CA THR A 24 -3.05 -8.81 5.62
C THR A 24 -3.64 -7.88 4.58
N GLN A 25 -3.53 -8.28 3.30
CA GLN A 25 -4.62 -8.06 2.38
C GLN A 25 -5.77 -8.87 2.95
N LYS A 26 -6.45 -8.24 3.90
CA LYS A 26 -7.89 -8.40 4.08
C LYS A 26 -8.46 -8.57 2.69
N ILE A 27 -8.98 -9.77 2.46
CA ILE A 27 -10.00 -10.03 1.47
C ILE A 27 -11.22 -9.22 1.96
N GLU A 28 -11.17 -7.90 1.79
CA GLU A 28 -12.31 -7.02 1.95
C GLU A 28 -12.72 -6.62 0.55
N GLY A 29 -13.74 -7.30 0.04
CA GLY A 29 -14.51 -6.87 -1.11
C GLY A 29 -13.76 -6.93 -2.43
N SER A 30 -13.96 -8.01 -3.17
CA SER A 30 -13.87 -7.98 -4.63
C SER A 30 -14.96 -7.04 -5.19
N HIS A 31 -14.82 -5.73 -5.01
CA HIS A 31 -15.39 -4.75 -5.92
C HIS A 31 -14.47 -4.72 -7.14
N THR A 32 -14.63 -5.73 -8.00
CA THR A 32 -14.11 -5.67 -9.37
C THR A 32 -15.03 -4.74 -10.15
N GLU A 33 -15.13 -3.49 -9.71
CA GLU A 33 -15.59 -2.43 -10.58
C GLU A 33 -14.44 -2.21 -11.55
N THR A 34 -14.68 -2.46 -12.83
CA THR A 34 -13.75 -2.10 -13.90
C THR A 34 -13.48 -0.60 -13.75
N LEU A 35 -12.38 -0.24 -13.10
CA LEU A 35 -12.00 1.15 -12.88
C LEU A 35 -11.58 1.71 -14.24
N ASN A 36 -12.54 2.31 -14.95
CA ASN A 36 -12.22 3.11 -16.12
C ASN A 36 -11.29 4.24 -15.67
N THR A 37 -10.10 4.28 -16.26
CA THR A 37 -9.13 5.36 -16.05
C THR A 37 -9.07 6.26 -17.29
N LEU A 38 -8.81 7.53 -17.06
CA LEU A 38 -8.58 8.54 -18.08
C LEU A 38 -7.14 9.03 -17.98
N LYS A 39 -6.52 9.30 -19.13
CA LYS A 39 -5.20 9.93 -19.21
C LYS A 39 -5.35 11.44 -19.26
N VAL A 40 -4.69 12.13 -18.35
CA VAL A 40 -4.66 13.60 -18.27
C VAL A 40 -3.22 14.09 -18.16
N ILE A 41 -2.98 15.29 -18.68
CA ILE A 41 -1.68 15.97 -18.54
C ILE A 41 -1.74 16.85 -17.30
N ASP A 42 -0.80 16.67 -16.37
CA ASP A 42 -0.72 17.47 -15.15
C ASP A 42 0.00 18.81 -15.36
N LEU A 43 0.08 19.62 -14.30
CA LEU A 43 0.75 20.93 -14.29
C LEU A 43 2.25 20.86 -14.60
N TYR A 44 2.86 19.68 -14.47
CA TYR A 44 4.27 19.42 -14.75
C TYR A 44 4.47 18.75 -16.11
N ASN A 45 3.44 18.77 -16.96
CA ASN A 45 3.46 18.21 -18.32
C ASN A 45 3.73 16.69 -18.34
N ARG A 46 3.26 15.97 -17.32
CA ARG A 46 3.34 14.51 -17.25
C ARG A 46 1.99 13.90 -17.58
N GLU A 47 1.99 12.77 -18.28
CA GLU A 47 0.79 11.97 -18.48
C GLU A 47 0.52 11.13 -17.22
N VAL A 48 -0.66 11.31 -16.63
CA VAL A 48 -1.10 10.57 -15.44
C VAL A 48 -2.47 9.93 -15.70
N GLU A 49 -2.66 8.74 -15.15
CA GLU A 49 -3.95 8.04 -15.18
C GLU A 49 -4.74 8.34 -13.91
N VAL A 50 -5.97 8.81 -14.09
CA VAL A 50 -6.91 9.11 -13.00
C VAL A 50 -8.21 8.33 -13.20
N PRO A 51 -8.90 7.90 -12.13
CA PRO A 51 -10.20 7.25 -12.28
C PRO A 51 -11.23 8.20 -12.91
N GLU A 52 -12.04 7.68 -13.84
CA GLU A 52 -13.14 8.44 -14.46
C GLU A 52 -14.18 8.88 -13.42
N LYS A 53 -14.40 8.05 -12.39
CA LYS A 53 -15.31 8.31 -11.27
C LYS A 53 -14.54 8.20 -9.96
N VAL A 54 -14.70 9.22 -9.11
CA VAL A 54 -14.11 9.27 -7.77
C VAL A 54 -15.18 9.65 -6.75
N GLU A 55 -15.20 8.96 -5.60
CA GLU A 55 -16.09 9.30 -4.49
C GLU A 55 -15.58 10.53 -3.70
N ARG A 56 -14.25 10.70 -3.66
CA ARG A 56 -13.59 11.75 -2.89
C ARG A 56 -12.31 12.22 -3.58
N ILE A 57 -12.07 13.53 -3.56
CA ILE A 57 -10.81 14.16 -3.98
C ILE A 57 -10.13 14.74 -2.75
N VAL A 58 -8.81 14.55 -2.63
CA VAL A 58 -7.98 15.13 -1.57
C VAL A 58 -6.95 16.04 -2.22
N CYS A 59 -7.03 17.33 -1.90
CA CYS A 59 -6.08 18.33 -2.40
C CYS A 59 -5.00 18.58 -1.34
N CYS A 60 -3.75 18.69 -1.79
CA CYS A 60 -2.61 19.10 -0.96
C CYS A 60 -1.91 20.29 -1.63
N GLY A 61 -1.78 21.40 -0.91
CA GLY A 61 -1.13 22.62 -1.39
C GLY A 61 -2.06 23.83 -1.39
N PRO A 62 -1.52 25.03 -1.70
CA PRO A 62 -2.28 26.28 -1.69
C PRO A 62 -3.22 26.46 -2.91
N GLY A 63 -3.28 25.51 -3.84
CA GLY A 63 -4.13 25.55 -5.03
C GLY A 63 -3.96 24.32 -5.89
#